data_AF-A0A970EFL2-F1
#
_entry.id   AF-A0A970EFL2-F1
#
_cell.length_a   1.000
_cell.length_b   1.000
_cell.length_c   1.000
_cell.angle_alpha   90.00
_cell.angle_beta   90.00
_cell.angle_gamma   90.00
#
_symmetry.space_group_name_H-M   'P 1'
#
loop_
_entity.id
_entity.type
_entity.pdbx_description
1 polymer ?
#
loop_
_entity_poly.entity_id
_entity_poly.type
_entity_poly.pdbx_seq_one_letter_code
_entity_poly.pdbx_strand_id
1 'polypeptide(L)' 'GVKNIHLGPTLPAFLSPNVAKVLVENFGIAGIKTVQDDIKLFFGGE' A
#
# COMPACT_ATOMS: atom_id res chain seq x y z
N GLY A 1 -7.21 -11.01 -9.60
CA GLY A 1 -5.96 -10.61 -8.92
C GLY A 1 -6.30 -9.90 -7.63
N VAL A 2 -5.43 -10.01 -6.62
CA VAL A 2 -5.58 -9.31 -5.34
C VAL A 2 -5.33 -7.80 -5.55
N LYS A 3 -6.16 -6.95 -4.95
CA LYS A 3 -6.08 -5.48 -5.01
C LYS A 3 -6.08 -4.90 -3.58
N ASN A 4 -5.63 -3.67 -3.42
CA ASN A 4 -5.52 -2.94 -2.13
C ASN A 4 -4.42 -3.49 -1.20
N ILE A 5 -3.28 -3.89 -1.78
CA ILE A 5 -2.16 -4.44 -1.04
C ILE A 5 -1.38 -3.31 -0.39
N HIS A 6 -1.24 -3.33 0.94
CA HIS A 6 -0.40 -2.36 1.63
C HIS A 6 1.00 -2.97 1.83
N LEU A 7 2.03 -2.32 1.27
CA LEU A 7 3.41 -2.76 1.23
C LEU A 7 4.32 -1.71 1.87
N GLY A 8 5.07 -2.07 2.92
CA GLY A 8 5.94 -1.11 3.61
C GLY A 8 6.96 -1.75 4.56
N PRO A 9 7.82 -0.93 5.22
CA PRO A 9 7.71 0.53 5.43
C PRO A 9 8.08 1.41 4.23
N THR A 10 8.81 0.88 3.26
CA THR A 10 9.20 1.62 2.04
C THR A 10 8.91 0.78 0.80
N LEU A 11 8.69 1.45 -0.33
CA LEU A 11 8.55 0.78 -1.61
C LEU A 11 9.89 0.15 -2.03
N PRO A 12 9.87 -1.03 -2.67
CA PRO A 12 11.10 -1.66 -3.12
C PRO A 12 11.92 -0.76 -4.05
N ALA A 13 13.22 -0.63 -3.78
CA ALA A 13 14.12 0.29 -4.48
C ALA A 13 14.28 0.01 -5.99
N PHE A 14 13.92 -1.19 -6.45
CA PHE A 14 13.95 -1.56 -7.87
C PHE A 14 12.72 -1.10 -8.65
N LEU A 15 11.69 -0.57 -7.99
CA LEU A 15 10.54 0.01 -8.66
C LEU A 15 10.88 1.43 -9.08
N SER A 16 11.01 1.64 -10.39
CA SER A 16 11.09 3.00 -10.92
C SER A 16 9.78 3.76 -10.62
N PRO A 17 9.81 5.10 -10.52
CA PRO A 17 8.62 5.89 -10.20
C PRO A 17 7.43 5.61 -11.13
N ASN A 18 7.70 5.35 -12.42
CA ASN A 18 6.66 5.04 -13.41
C ASN A 18 6.04 3.66 -13.18
N VAL A 19 6.85 2.66 -12.85
CA VAL A 19 6.33 1.31 -12.54
C VAL A 19 5.56 1.33 -11.22
N ALA A 20 6.06 2.03 -10.21
CA ALA A 20 5.35 2.22 -8.94
C ALA A 20 3.97 2.86 -9.17
N LYS A 21 3.88 3.92 -9.97
CA LYS A 21 2.62 4.58 -10.32
C LYS A 21 1.62 3.64 -10.99
N VAL A 22 2.07 2.86 -11.97
CA VAL A 22 1.23 1.85 -12.65
C VAL A 22 0.70 0.80 -11.66
N LEU A 23 1.52 0.40 -10.69
CA LEU A 23 1.12 -0.57 -9.67
C LEU A 23 0.12 0.02 -8.65
N VAL A 24 0.31 1.27 -8.24
CA VAL A 24 -0.64 2.01 -7.39
C VAL A 24 -1.99 2.14 -8.11
N GLU A 25 -1.98 2.56 -9.37
CA GLU A 25 -3.20 2.80 -10.15
C GLU A 25 -3.97 1.51 -10.48
N ASN A 26 -3.28 0.42 -10.82
CA ASN A 26 -3.93 -0.82 -11.26
C ASN A 26 -4.27 -1.79 -10.11
N PHE A 27 -3.45 -1.81 -9.06
CA PHE A 27 -3.55 -2.79 -7.97
C PHE A 27 -3.86 -2.15 -6.61
N GLY A 28 -3.93 -0.82 -6.51
CA GLY A 28 -4.21 -0.13 -5.25
C GLY A 28 -3.10 -0.35 -4.22
N ILE A 29 -1.84 -0.42 -4.66
CA ILE A 29 -0.71 -0.60 -3.74
C ILE A 29 -0.51 0.70 -2.95
N ALA A 30 -0.48 0.60 -1.63
CA ALA A 30 -0.25 1.74 -0.74
C ALA A 30 0.83 1.42 0.30
N GLY A 31 1.47 2.43 0.87
CA GLY A 31 2.36 2.25 2.02
C GLY A 31 1.58 1.94 3.30
N ILE A 32 2.27 1.35 4.28
CA ILE A 32 1.78 1.25 5.66
C ILE A 32 1.94 2.61 6.37
N LYS A 33 1.06 2.94 7.31
CA LYS A 33 1.10 4.18 8.11
C LYS A 33 1.53 3.86 9.54
N THR A 34 0.86 4.47 10.53
CA THR A 34 1.03 4.09 11.93
C THR A 34 0.25 2.79 12.18
N VAL A 35 0.70 2.02 13.17
CA VAL A 35 0.04 0.77 13.56
C VAL A 35 -1.44 0.99 13.85
N GLN A 36 -1.78 2.06 14.57
CA GLN A 36 -3.15 2.44 14.91
C GLN A 36 -3.99 2.75 13.66
N ASP A 37 -3.45 3.54 12.72
CA ASP A 37 -4.15 3.90 11.48
C ASP A 37 -4.43 2.66 10.62
N ASP A 38 -3.43 1.79 10.48
CA ASP A 38 -3.53 0.58 9.67
C ASP A 38 -4.53 -0.42 10.28
N ILE A 39 -4.56 -0.58 11.60
CA ILE A 39 -5.55 -1.42 12.28
C ILE A 39 -6.98 -0.89 12.04
N LYS A 40 -7.19 0.42 12.15
CA LYS A 40 -8.50 1.04 11.88
C LYS A 40 -8.91 0.85 10.42
N LEU A 41 -7.96 0.99 9.48
CA LEU A 41 -8.18 0.84 8.04
C LEU A 41 -8.54 -0.61 7.64
N PHE A 42 -7.89 -1.62 8.21
CA PHE A 42 -8.10 -3.02 7.83
C PHE A 42 -9.26 -3.70 8.56
N PHE A 43 -9.50 -3.34 9.82
CA PHE A 43 -10.45 -4.05 10.68
C PHE A 43 -11.66 -3.21 11.08
N GLY A 44 -11.77 -1.97 10.59
CA GLY A 44 -12.94 -1.11 10.80
C GLY A 44 -13.17 -0.74 12.27
N GLY A 45 -12.10 -0.59 13.06
CA GLY A 45 -12.20 -0.27 14.48
C GLY A 45 -13.00 1.02 14.71
N GLU A 46 -14.04 0.93 15.55
CA GLU A 46 -14.89 2.02 16.02
C GLU A 46 -14.08 3.31 16.31
#